data_AF-A0ABD5ZYV4-F1
#
_entry.id   AF-A0ABD5ZYV4-F1
#
_cell.length_a   1.000
_cell.length_b   1.000
_cell.length_c   1.000
_cell.angle_alpha   90.00
_cell.angle_beta   90.00
_cell.angle_gamma   90.00
#
_symmetry.space_group_name_H-M   'P 1'
#
loop_
_entity.id
_entity.type
_entity.pdbx_description
1 polymer ?
#
loop_
_entity_poly.entity_id
_entity_poly.type
_entity_poly.pdbx_seq_one_letter_code
_entity_poly.pdbx_strand_id
1 'polypeptide(L)'
;MSERVKLSRVESAFERLDYPVTRDDAAAEFADVTLLFADGDANLGELVSELGSDAFHGPEELFEELQNVLPVEAVGEPGQSEGDA
;
A
#
# COMPACT_ATOMS: atom_id res chain seq x y z
N MET A 1 13.68 -8.19 -11.04
CA MET A 1 12.59 -9.19 -11.06
C MET A 1 11.60 -8.61 -10.09
N SER A 2 10.58 -7.91 -10.60
CA SER A 2 9.74 -7.07 -9.75
C SER A 2 8.92 -7.94 -8.79
N GLU A 3 9.05 -7.67 -7.48
CA GLU A 3 8.30 -8.35 -6.44
C GLU A 3 6.82 -7.96 -6.55
N ARG A 4 5.90 -8.89 -6.27
CA ARG A 4 4.47 -8.61 -6.30
C ARG A 4 3.86 -8.91 -4.95
N VAL A 5 3.21 -7.92 -4.35
CA VAL A 5 2.56 -8.02 -3.05
C VAL A 5 1.07 -7.74 -3.20
N LYS A 6 0.23 -8.50 -2.51
CA LYS A 6 -1.21 -8.22 -2.46
C LYS A 6 -1.49 -7.13 -1.44
N LEU A 7 -2.49 -6.29 -1.65
CA LEU A 7 -2.94 -5.27 -0.69
C LEU A 7 -3.18 -5.88 0.70
N SER A 8 -3.80 -7.05 0.78
CA SER A 8 -4.02 -7.79 2.03
C SER A 8 -2.75 -8.30 2.73
N ARG A 9 -1.57 -8.12 2.13
CA ARG A 9 -0.25 -8.50 2.68
C ARG A 9 0.75 -7.34 2.63
N VAL A 10 0.34 -6.15 2.20
CA VAL A 10 1.27 -5.02 2.03
C VAL A 10 1.75 -4.50 3.38
N GLU A 11 0.91 -4.55 4.40
CA GLU A 11 1.29 -4.19 5.78
C GLU A 11 2.47 -5.03 6.27
N SER A 12 2.46 -6.34 6.04
CA SER A 12 3.61 -7.21 6.33
C SER A 12 4.83 -6.93 5.47
N ALA A 13 4.65 -6.34 4.29
CA ALA A 13 5.79 -5.83 3.53
C ALA A 13 6.40 -4.61 4.23
N PHE A 14 5.59 -3.71 4.80
CA PHE A 14 6.06 -2.54 5.53
C PHE A 14 6.79 -2.89 6.83
N GLU A 15 6.47 -4.02 7.46
CA GLU A 15 7.20 -4.51 8.65
C GLU A 15 8.70 -4.74 8.40
N ARG A 16 9.14 -4.86 7.14
CA ARG A 16 10.55 -5.10 6.78
C ARG A 16 11.42 -3.84 6.80
N LEU A 17 10.82 -2.65 6.90
CA LEU A 17 11.55 -1.38 6.92
C LEU A 17 12.14 -1.09 8.30
N ASP A 18 13.24 -0.35 8.33
CA ASP A 18 13.81 0.19 9.56
C ASP A 18 13.15 1.53 9.91
N TYR A 19 12.41 1.56 11.02
CA TYR A 19 11.69 2.75 11.48
C TYR A 19 12.51 3.57 12.51
N PRO A 20 12.42 4.91 12.49
CA PRO A 20 11.60 5.71 11.56
C PRO A 20 12.20 5.75 10.14
N VAL A 21 11.32 5.70 9.14
CA VAL A 21 11.68 5.72 7.71
C VAL A 21 11.10 6.97 7.05
N THR A 22 11.86 7.57 6.14
CA THR A 22 11.36 8.71 5.35
C THR A 22 10.49 8.23 4.20
N ARG A 23 9.60 9.09 3.70
CA ARG A 23 8.80 8.80 2.51
C ARG A 23 9.67 8.43 1.32
N ASP A 24 10.74 9.19 1.09
CA ASP A 24 11.68 8.95 -0.02
C ASP A 24 12.41 7.61 0.11
N ASP A 25 12.89 7.26 1.31
CA ASP A 25 13.53 5.97 1.56
C ASP A 25 12.53 4.81 1.37
N ALA A 26 11.32 4.92 1.94
CA ALA A 26 10.29 3.89 1.78
C ALA A 26 9.87 3.73 0.31
N ALA A 27 9.73 4.83 -0.44
CA ALA A 27 9.42 4.79 -1.86
C ALA A 27 10.54 4.11 -2.67
N ALA A 28 11.80 4.39 -2.34
CA ALA A 28 12.95 3.77 -2.99
C ALA A 28 13.01 2.26 -2.74
N GLU A 29 12.78 1.82 -1.49
CA GLU A 29 12.75 0.40 -1.13
C GLU A 29 11.65 -0.38 -1.87
N PHE A 30 10.52 0.28 -2.17
CA PHE A 30 9.40 -0.34 -2.89
C PHE A 30 9.31 0.01 -4.38
N ALA A 31 10.32 0.65 -4.96
CA ALA A 31 10.30 1.10 -6.36
C ALA A 31 10.22 -0.04 -7.40
N ASP A 32 10.67 -1.25 -7.08
CA ASP A 32 10.53 -2.45 -7.93
C ASP A 32 9.41 -3.40 -7.44
N VAL A 33 8.51 -2.91 -6.57
CA VAL A 33 7.40 -3.70 -6.01
C VAL A 33 6.08 -3.30 -6.64
N THR A 34 5.36 -4.28 -7.17
CA THR A 34 4.00 -4.12 -7.69
C THR A 34 2.99 -4.49 -6.61
N LEU A 35 2.12 -3.55 -6.26
CA LEU A 35 0.95 -3.77 -5.41
C LEU A 35 -0.21 -4.32 -6.25
N LEU A 36 -0.76 -5.46 -5.85
CA LEU A 36 -1.93 -6.10 -6.46
C LEU A 36 -3.17 -5.84 -5.59
N PHE A 37 -4.21 -5.28 -6.16
CA PHE A 37 -5.49 -5.00 -5.50
C PHE A 37 -6.67 -5.51 -6.34
N ALA A 38 -7.91 -5.26 -5.90
CA ALA A 38 -9.10 -5.93 -6.41
C ALA A 38 -9.29 -5.77 -7.93
N ASP A 39 -9.09 -4.57 -8.46
CA ASP A 39 -9.35 -4.24 -9.86
C ASP A 39 -8.08 -3.89 -10.67
N GLY A 40 -6.89 -4.18 -10.14
CA GLY A 40 -5.67 -3.87 -10.87
C GLY A 40 -4.38 -4.01 -10.07
N ASP A 41 -3.35 -3.35 -10.60
CA ASP A 41 -2.04 -3.26 -10.00
C ASP A 41 -1.41 -1.88 -10.19
N ALA A 42 -0.54 -1.51 -9.26
CA ALA A 42 0.21 -0.25 -9.31
C ALA A 42 1.61 -0.44 -8.72
N ASN A 43 2.52 0.50 -9.00
CA ASN A 43 3.83 0.51 -8.36
C ASN A 43 3.69 0.98 -6.91
N LEU A 44 4.18 0.18 -5.96
CA LEU A 44 4.09 0.50 -4.54
C LEU A 44 4.98 1.68 -4.16
N GLY A 45 6.19 1.77 -4.72
CA GLY A 45 7.08 2.91 -4.49
C GLY A 45 6.48 4.24 -4.99
N GLU A 46 5.81 4.24 -6.13
CA GLU A 46 5.10 5.43 -6.62
C GLU A 46 3.96 5.82 -5.68
N LEU A 47 3.12 4.87 -5.25
CA LEU A 47 2.06 5.15 -4.28
C LEU A 47 2.62 5.70 -2.96
N VAL A 48 3.74 5.15 -2.47
CA VAL A 48 4.40 5.64 -1.26
C VAL A 48 4.95 7.06 -1.46
N SER A 49 5.43 7.40 -2.65
CA SER A 49 5.92 8.75 -2.94
C SER A 49 4.83 9.83 -2.93
N GLU A 50 3.56 9.44 -3.09
CA GLU A 50 2.41 10.35 -3.06
C GLU A 50 1.81 10.56 -1.66
N LEU A 51 2.32 9.87 -0.64
CA LEU A 51 1.80 9.98 0.73
C LEU A 51 2.03 11.39 1.32
N GLY A 52 1.11 11.82 2.18
CA GLY A 52 1.14 13.16 2.77
C GLY A 52 2.25 13.35 3.80
N SER A 53 2.53 12.32 4.59
CA SER A 53 3.58 12.33 5.62
C SER A 53 4.99 12.26 5.03
N ASP A 54 5.93 13.03 5.60
CA ASP A 54 7.35 13.02 5.20
C ASP A 54 8.14 11.85 5.83
N ALA A 55 7.64 11.28 6.93
CA ALA A 55 8.25 10.13 7.61
C ALA A 55 7.20 9.33 8.39
N PHE A 56 7.51 8.06 8.63
CA PHE A 56 6.64 7.09 9.30
C PHE A 56 7.38 6.46 10.47
N HIS A 57 6.67 6.18 11.55
CA HIS A 57 7.20 5.56 12.77
C HIS A 57 6.84 4.08 12.91
N GLY A 58 5.98 3.58 12.03
CA GLY A 58 5.62 2.17 11.99
C GLY A 58 4.89 1.78 10.70
N PRO A 59 4.74 0.46 10.49
CA PRO A 59 4.06 -0.08 9.31
C PRO A 59 2.57 0.26 9.25
N GLU A 60 1.91 0.37 10.41
CA GLU A 60 0.50 0.75 10.52
C GLU A 60 0.25 2.16 9.96
N GLU A 61 1.07 3.14 10.35
CA GLU A 61 0.96 4.54 9.89
C GLU A 61 1.11 4.64 8.36
N LEU A 62 2.07 3.89 7.81
CA LEU A 62 2.34 3.86 6.38
C LEU A 62 1.21 3.14 5.62
N PHE A 63 0.62 2.09 6.21
CA PHE A 63 -0.54 1.41 5.65
C PHE A 63 -1.80 2.27 5.67
N GLU A 64 -2.08 3.00 6.75
CA GLU A 64 -3.21 3.92 6.84
C GLU A 64 -3.12 5.01 5.76
N GLU A 65 -1.95 5.61 5.59
CA GLU A 65 -1.72 6.63 4.55
C GLU A 65 -1.82 6.04 3.14
N LEU A 66 -1.32 4.82 2.92
CA LEU A 66 -1.51 4.12 1.64
C LEU A 66 -2.99 3.97 1.30
N GLN A 67 -3.84 3.64 2.27
CA GLN A 67 -5.28 3.52 2.01
C GLN A 67 -5.94 4.86 1.64
N ASN A 68 -5.35 6.00 2.01
CA ASN A 68 -5.85 7.32 1.63
C ASN A 68 -5.55 7.70 0.17
N VAL A 69 -4.51 7.10 -0.44
CA VAL A 69 -4.12 7.36 -1.84
C VAL A 69 -4.63 6.30 -2.83
N LEU A 70 -5.05 5.13 -2.33
CA LEU A 70 -5.61 4.08 -3.17
C LEU A 70 -6.96 4.53 -3.77
N PRO A 71 -7.20 4.26 -5.06
CA PRO A 71 -8.50 4.52 -5.65
C PRO A 71 -9.57 3.69 -4.94
N VAL A 72 -10.78 4.23 -4.82
CA VAL A 72 -11.91 3.58 -4.12
C VAL A 72 -12.17 2.16 -4.68
N GLU A 73 -11.94 1.95 -5.97
CA GLU A 73 -12.06 0.66 -6.67
C GLU A 73 -11.00 -0.38 -6.23
N ALA A 74 -9.83 0.06 -5.74
CA ALA A 74 -8.75 -0.82 -5.26
C ALA A 74 -9.03 -1.46 -3.91
N VAL A 75 -9.80 -0.78 -3.05
CA VAL A 75 -10.16 -1.27 -1.70
C VAL A 75 -11.27 -2.34 -1.77
N GLY A 76 -11.91 -2.47 -2.94
CA GLY A 76 -13.11 -3.27 -3.12
C GLY A 76 -14.34 -2.50 -2.66
N GLU A 77 -15.41 -2.55 -3.45
CA GLU A 77 -16.70 -1.96 -3.10
C GLU A 77 -17.10 -2.36 -1.66
N PRO A 78 -17.35 -1.42 -0.72
CA PRO A 78 -18.01 -1.74 0.54
C PRO A 78 -19.48 -2.04 0.23
N GLY A 79 -19.77 -3.22 -0.34
CA GLY A 79 -21.11 -3.46 -0.87
C GLY A 79 -21.36 -4.71 -1.72
N GLN A 80 -20.73 -5.86 -1.45
CA GLN A 80 -21.25 -7.17 -1.89
C GLN A 80 -21.54 -8.08 -0.69
N SER A 81 -22.39 -7.57 0.20
CA SER A 81 -23.21 -8.40 1.08
C SER A 81 -24.68 -8.03 0.87
N GLU A 82 -25.22 -8.30 -0.32
CA GLU A 82 -26.64 -8.50 -0.60
C GLU A 82 -26.68 -9.49 -1.77
N GLY A 83 -27.34 -10.64 -1.82
CA GLY A 83 -28.34 -11.37 -1.03
C GLY A 83 -28.78 -12.58 -1.91
N ASP A 84 -29.75 -13.38 -1.44
CA ASP A 84 -30.38 -14.59 -2.04
C ASP A 84 -29.65 -15.94 -1.80
N ALA A 85 -30.22 -16.96 -1.15
CA ALA A 85 -31.63 -17.24 -0.78
C ALA A 85 -31.74 -18.13 0.48
#